data_AF-A0A8H5EYZ0-F1
#
_entry.id   AF-A0A8H5EYZ0-F1
#
_cell.length_a   1.000
_cell.length_b   1.000
_cell.length_c   1.000
_cell.angle_alpha   90.00
_cell.angle_beta   90.00
_cell.angle_gamma   90.00
#
_symmetry.space_group_name_H-M   'P 1'
#
loop_
_entity.id
_entity.type
_entity.pdbx_description
1 polymer ?
#
loop_
_entity_poly.entity_id
_entity_poly.type
_entity_poly.pdbx_seq_one_letter_code
_entity_poly.pdbx_strand_id
1 'polypeptide(L)'
;MVPDIPYDVFLQIFESCSDSKDVVSLGGVCAQWREFFDTRDVWAMLVSRFLDRRPSPRLHYVEISSYRDKDSVKNLYRRLKLSEMAWKVAGDYETKVEKLDLDPGCCAKTSILSPGGRFLIVFTNLIQAFCFDLDSRSPRPIAIIPAQIQTMSHYLPEGTDQTSDELAHEIQVEVSAPDIDSTAENLSFRAVVTYGARYHDSTAQVWQFDSVFDDATGQSSLTAFRLLSWAPGYGFLRCRSFLGNKLVLEAPYMDVGPGLPSGASKFLIFNWRKASENPSDFPLRTLFTYTSVELVQLLKVAS
;
A
#
# COMPACT_ATOMS: atom_id res chain seq x y z
N MET A 1 -14.49 -40.14 -23.06
CA MET A 1 -15.34 -40.16 -21.86
C MET A 1 -14.43 -39.86 -20.66
N VAL A 2 -14.49 -38.65 -20.10
CA VAL A 2 -14.37 -38.50 -18.63
C VAL A 2 -15.71 -37.93 -18.13
N PRO A 3 -16.78 -38.73 -18.06
CA PRO A 3 -18.12 -38.20 -17.91
C PRO A 3 -18.83 -38.98 -16.81
N ASP A 4 -18.56 -38.67 -15.56
CA ASP A 4 -19.34 -39.18 -14.42
C ASP A 4 -18.99 -38.45 -13.12
N ILE A 5 -17.86 -37.76 -13.07
CA ILE A 5 -17.44 -36.98 -11.90
C ILE A 5 -17.94 -35.53 -12.07
N PRO A 6 -18.75 -35.00 -11.12
CA PRO A 6 -19.19 -33.61 -11.13
C PRO A 6 -18.02 -32.63 -11.15
N TYR A 7 -18.20 -31.49 -11.83
CA TYR A 7 -17.18 -30.44 -11.97
C TYR A 7 -16.53 -30.06 -10.63
N ASP A 8 -17.35 -29.87 -9.60
CA ASP A 8 -16.91 -29.44 -8.27
C ASP A 8 -16.02 -30.49 -7.57
N VAL A 9 -16.35 -31.78 -7.75
CA VAL A 9 -15.55 -32.90 -7.20
C VAL A 9 -14.21 -32.98 -7.91
N PHE A 10 -14.21 -32.77 -9.22
CA PHE A 10 -12.98 -32.72 -10.00
C PHE A 10 -12.11 -31.53 -9.58
N LEU A 11 -12.71 -30.35 -9.39
CA LEU A 11 -12.02 -29.15 -8.94
C LEU A 11 -11.34 -29.38 -7.58
N GLN A 12 -12.02 -30.04 -6.63
CA GLN A 12 -11.47 -30.39 -5.31
C GLN A 12 -10.29 -31.38 -5.39
N ILE A 13 -10.35 -32.38 -6.29
CA ILE A 13 -9.23 -33.31 -6.53
C ILE A 13 -8.02 -32.54 -7.08
N PHE A 14 -8.24 -31.57 -7.98
CA PHE A 14 -7.17 -30.70 -8.49
C PHE A 14 -6.60 -29.78 -7.43
N GLU A 15 -7.47 -29.20 -6.62
CA GLU A 15 -7.15 -28.32 -5.49
C GLU A 15 -6.37 -29.05 -4.38
N SER A 16 -6.28 -30.38 -4.42
CA SER A 16 -5.46 -31.17 -3.50
C SER A 16 -4.16 -31.68 -4.15
N CYS A 17 -4.10 -31.85 -5.47
CA CYS A 17 -3.00 -32.63 -6.08
C CYS A 17 -2.12 -31.94 -7.14
N SER A 18 -2.44 -30.75 -7.66
CA SER A 18 -1.79 -30.28 -8.90
C SER A 18 -1.10 -28.91 -8.84
N ASP A 19 0.16 -28.82 -9.28
CA ASP A 19 0.79 -27.54 -9.65
C ASP A 19 0.36 -27.15 -11.08
N SER A 20 0.58 -25.89 -11.45
CA SER A 20 0.39 -25.38 -12.81
C SER A 20 1.06 -26.18 -13.92
N LYS A 21 2.16 -26.88 -13.63
CA LYS A 21 2.77 -27.81 -14.59
C LYS A 21 1.83 -28.95 -14.92
N ASP A 22 1.16 -29.51 -13.91
CA ASP A 22 0.24 -30.63 -14.07
C ASP A 22 -1.01 -30.17 -14.83
N VAL A 23 -1.51 -28.96 -14.57
CA VAL A 23 -2.65 -28.36 -15.31
C VAL A 23 -2.34 -28.24 -16.80
N VAL A 24 -1.15 -27.74 -17.16
CA VAL A 24 -0.73 -27.62 -18.57
C VAL A 24 -0.52 -29.00 -19.20
N SER A 25 0.14 -29.92 -18.50
CA SER A 25 0.40 -31.28 -18.99
C SER A 25 -0.90 -32.08 -19.21
N LEU A 26 -1.84 -32.02 -18.26
CA LEU A 26 -3.11 -32.74 -18.35
C LEU A 26 -4.04 -32.11 -19.40
N GLY A 27 -3.99 -30.79 -19.59
CA GLY A 27 -4.66 -30.13 -20.73
C GLY A 27 -4.11 -30.50 -22.10
N GLY A 28 -2.92 -31.11 -22.15
CA GLY A 28 -2.33 -31.70 -23.35
C GLY A 28 -2.88 -33.08 -23.71
N VAL A 29 -3.55 -33.77 -22.78
CA VAL A 29 -3.95 -35.19 -22.94
C VAL A 29 -5.11 -35.36 -23.91
N CYS A 30 -6.19 -34.57 -23.76
CA CYS A 30 -7.28 -34.56 -24.73
C CYS A 30 -8.06 -33.23 -24.70
N ALA A 31 -8.92 -33.01 -25.70
CA ALA A 31 -9.71 -31.79 -25.83
C ALA A 31 -10.62 -31.52 -24.61
N GLN A 32 -11.21 -32.56 -24.02
CA GLN A 32 -12.09 -32.44 -22.86
C GLN A 32 -11.34 -31.92 -21.63
N TRP A 33 -10.14 -32.46 -21.38
CA TRP A 33 -9.25 -31.97 -20.33
C TRP A 33 -8.76 -30.55 -20.59
N ARG A 34 -8.45 -30.23 -21.85
CA ARG A 34 -8.07 -28.87 -22.25
C ARG A 34 -9.16 -27.86 -21.93
N GLU A 35 -10.41 -28.15 -22.29
CA GLU A 35 -11.55 -27.29 -21.99
C GLU A 35 -11.77 -27.15 -20.48
N PHE A 36 -11.64 -28.25 -19.72
CA PHE A 36 -11.77 -28.23 -18.26
C PHE A 36 -10.72 -27.33 -17.59
N PHE A 37 -9.44 -27.48 -17.95
CA PHE A 37 -8.35 -26.70 -17.36
C PHE A 37 -8.29 -25.27 -17.87
N ASP A 38 -8.93 -24.97 -19.00
CA ASP A 38 -9.03 -23.62 -19.53
C ASP A 38 -10.32 -22.93 -19.08
N THR A 39 -10.65 -23.06 -17.79
CA THR A 39 -11.75 -22.36 -17.13
C THR A 39 -11.24 -21.31 -16.15
N ARG A 40 -12.05 -20.28 -15.89
CA ARG A 40 -11.69 -19.20 -14.95
C ARG A 40 -11.34 -19.75 -13.56
N ASP A 41 -12.13 -20.70 -13.06
CA ASP A 41 -12.01 -21.19 -11.68
C ASP A 41 -10.72 -21.98 -11.46
N VAL A 42 -10.26 -22.73 -12.47
CA VAL A 42 -8.96 -23.40 -12.43
C VAL A 42 -7.82 -22.38 -12.36
N TRP A 43 -7.86 -21.32 -13.16
CA TRP A 43 -6.84 -20.27 -13.10
C TRP A 43 -6.91 -19.47 -11.79
N ALA A 44 -8.11 -19.22 -11.25
CA ALA A 44 -8.31 -18.55 -9.97
C ALA A 44 -7.71 -19.37 -8.83
N MET A 45 -7.98 -20.67 -8.79
CA MET A 45 -7.40 -21.60 -7.82
C MET A 45 -5.87 -21.61 -7.88
N LEU A 46 -5.29 -21.62 -9.08
CA LEU A 46 -3.83 -21.55 -9.26
C LEU A 46 -3.25 -20.22 -8.73
N VAL A 47 -3.95 -19.10 -8.93
CA VAL A 47 -3.57 -17.81 -8.34
C VAL A 47 -3.64 -17.89 -6.82
N SER A 48 -4.76 -18.32 -6.23
CA SER A 48 -4.90 -18.45 -4.76
C SER A 48 -3.75 -19.25 -4.16
N ARG A 49 -3.48 -20.44 -4.72
CA ARG A 49 -2.39 -21.31 -4.25
C ARG A 49 -1.00 -20.67 -4.40
N PHE A 50 -0.77 -19.88 -5.44
CA PHE A 50 0.48 -19.16 -5.60
C PHE A 50 0.66 -18.11 -4.49
N LEU A 51 -0.41 -17.41 -4.15
CA LEU A 51 -0.42 -16.39 -3.10
C LEU A 51 -0.29 -17.02 -1.70
N ASP A 52 -0.97 -18.13 -1.44
CA ASP A 52 -0.92 -18.84 -0.14
C ASP A 52 0.48 -19.38 0.17
N ARG A 53 1.20 -19.87 -0.84
CA ARG A 53 2.59 -20.36 -0.68
C ARG A 53 3.60 -19.25 -0.40
N ARG A 54 3.21 -17.98 -0.50
CA ARG A 54 4.11 -16.83 -0.39
C ARG A 54 3.57 -15.84 0.65
N PRO A 55 4.14 -15.81 1.87
CA PRO A 55 3.73 -14.89 2.91
C PRO A 55 4.31 -13.49 2.67
N SER A 56 4.18 -12.97 1.44
CA SER A 56 4.40 -11.54 1.21
C SER A 56 3.10 -10.84 1.57
N PRO A 57 3.11 -9.96 2.60
CA PRO A 57 1.91 -9.22 3.00
C PRO A 57 1.29 -8.46 1.82
N ARG A 58 2.10 -8.06 0.83
CA ARG A 58 1.65 -7.32 -0.36
C ARG A 58 0.93 -8.19 -1.40
N LEU A 59 1.15 -9.51 -1.40
CA LEU A 59 0.53 -10.46 -2.33
C LEU A 59 -0.76 -11.06 -1.78
N HIS A 60 -0.96 -11.07 -0.45
CA HIS A 60 -2.22 -11.53 0.17
C HIS A 60 -3.46 -10.70 -0.20
N TYR A 61 -3.26 -9.59 -0.91
CA TYR A 61 -4.31 -8.64 -1.26
C TYR A 61 -4.64 -8.57 -2.74
N VAL A 62 -4.17 -9.55 -3.52
CA VAL A 62 -4.65 -9.72 -4.89
C VAL A 62 -6.07 -10.27 -4.82
N GLU A 63 -7.04 -9.41 -5.06
CA GLU A 63 -8.45 -9.77 -5.03
C GLU A 63 -8.81 -10.52 -6.33
N ILE A 64 -8.77 -11.85 -6.30
CA ILE A 64 -9.01 -12.69 -7.50
C ILE A 64 -10.43 -12.47 -8.06
N SER A 65 -11.38 -12.12 -7.19
CA SER A 65 -12.76 -11.71 -7.52
C SER A 65 -12.82 -10.51 -8.48
N SER A 66 -11.87 -9.57 -8.41
CA SER A 66 -11.84 -8.40 -9.28
C SER A 66 -11.58 -8.74 -10.76
N TYR A 67 -11.04 -9.93 -11.05
CA TYR A 67 -10.79 -10.42 -12.40
C TYR A 67 -11.98 -11.26 -12.88
N ARG A 68 -12.89 -10.64 -13.63
CA ARG A 68 -14.17 -11.24 -14.03
C ARG A 68 -14.05 -12.31 -15.10
N ASP A 69 -13.14 -12.17 -16.05
CA ASP A 69 -12.97 -13.11 -17.16
C ASP A 69 -11.77 -14.06 -16.96
N LYS A 70 -11.83 -15.21 -17.65
CA LYS A 70 -10.78 -16.24 -17.61
C LYS A 70 -9.41 -15.70 -18.03
N ASP A 71 -9.35 -14.91 -19.10
CA ASP A 71 -8.09 -14.50 -19.70
C ASP A 71 -7.35 -13.52 -18.78
N SER A 72 -8.08 -12.64 -18.09
CA SER A 72 -7.57 -11.76 -17.05
C SER A 72 -6.95 -12.52 -15.88
N VAL A 73 -7.64 -13.54 -15.33
CA VAL A 73 -7.11 -14.38 -14.23
C VAL A 73 -5.90 -15.19 -14.69
N LYS A 74 -5.97 -15.76 -15.90
CA LYS A 74 -4.86 -16.52 -16.51
C LYS A 74 -3.63 -15.63 -16.74
N ASN A 75 -3.83 -14.40 -17.19
CA ASN A 75 -2.76 -13.41 -17.37
C ASN A 75 -2.17 -12.97 -16.02
N LEU A 76 -2.99 -12.80 -14.98
CA LEU A 76 -2.51 -12.58 -13.62
C LEU A 76 -1.61 -13.74 -13.15
N TYR A 77 -2.05 -14.99 -13.29
CA TYR A 77 -1.25 -16.16 -12.93
C TYR A 77 0.11 -16.18 -13.65
N ARG A 78 0.09 -15.94 -14.98
CA ARG A 78 1.30 -15.84 -15.79
C ARG A 78 2.23 -14.74 -15.32
N ARG A 79 1.69 -13.54 -15.04
CA ARG A 79 2.46 -12.41 -14.49
C ARG A 79 3.13 -12.81 -13.18
N LEU A 80 2.39 -13.41 -12.24
CA LEU A 80 2.93 -13.86 -10.96
C LEU A 80 4.10 -14.86 -11.13
N LYS A 81 3.95 -15.85 -12.02
CA LYS A 81 5.01 -16.83 -12.31
C LYS A 81 6.21 -16.22 -13.02
N LEU A 82 5.98 -15.36 -14.01
CA LEU A 82 7.05 -14.68 -14.72
C LEU A 82 7.80 -13.72 -13.79
N SER A 83 7.10 -13.00 -12.92
CA SER A 83 7.73 -12.17 -11.88
C SER A 83 8.57 -13.02 -10.92
N GLU A 84 8.08 -14.17 -10.46
CA GLU A 84 8.88 -15.10 -9.64
C GLU A 84 10.18 -15.50 -10.35
N MET A 85 10.09 -15.86 -11.63
CA MET A 85 11.27 -16.24 -12.41
C MET A 85 12.20 -15.06 -12.62
N ALA A 86 11.67 -13.90 -13.01
CA ALA A 86 12.43 -12.69 -13.23
C ALA A 86 13.19 -12.27 -11.98
N TRP A 87 12.57 -12.28 -10.80
CA TRP A 87 13.25 -11.97 -9.53
C TRP A 87 14.36 -12.98 -9.17
N LYS A 88 14.20 -14.27 -9.54
CA LYS A 88 15.23 -15.28 -9.31
C LYS A 88 16.41 -15.15 -10.27
N VAL A 89 16.18 -14.63 -11.47
CA VAL A 89 17.18 -14.53 -12.55
C VAL A 89 17.59 -13.06 -12.80
N ALA A 90 17.20 -12.13 -11.92
CA ALA A 90 17.43 -10.68 -12.07
C ALA A 90 18.91 -10.27 -12.13
N GLY A 91 19.84 -11.18 -11.85
CA GLY A 91 21.27 -10.98 -12.09
C GLY A 91 21.65 -10.96 -13.58
N ASP A 92 20.85 -11.60 -14.45
CA ASP A 92 21.22 -11.90 -15.85
C ASP A 92 20.31 -11.21 -16.90
N TYR A 93 19.25 -10.50 -16.50
CA TYR A 93 18.34 -9.82 -17.42
C TYR A 93 18.34 -8.30 -17.22
N GLU A 94 18.43 -7.55 -18.33
CA GLU A 94 18.17 -6.12 -18.35
C GLU A 94 16.72 -5.84 -17.91
N THR A 95 16.56 -5.49 -16.65
CA THR A 95 15.27 -5.00 -16.16
C THR A 95 15.04 -3.64 -16.79
N LYS A 96 13.99 -3.51 -17.61
CA LYS A 96 13.62 -2.21 -18.20
C LYS A 96 13.20 -1.27 -17.08
N VAL A 97 14.07 -0.32 -16.75
CA VAL A 97 13.78 0.76 -15.81
C VAL A 97 13.10 1.88 -16.58
N GLU A 98 11.86 2.17 -16.23
CA GLU A 98 11.13 3.32 -16.76
C GLU A 98 11.19 4.47 -15.75
N LYS A 99 11.58 5.65 -16.22
CA LYS A 99 11.56 6.87 -15.41
C LYS A 99 10.19 7.50 -15.52
N LEU A 100 9.52 7.67 -14.39
CA LEU A 100 8.25 8.39 -14.29
C LEU A 100 8.52 9.80 -13.79
N ASP A 101 8.20 10.80 -14.61
CA ASP A 101 8.40 12.20 -14.26
C ASP A 101 7.18 12.76 -13.51
N LEU A 102 7.46 13.59 -12.50
CA LEU A 102 6.46 14.41 -11.81
C LEU A 102 6.44 15.83 -12.40
N ASP A 103 5.39 16.59 -12.06
CA ASP A 103 5.31 18.00 -12.45
C ASP A 103 6.50 18.81 -11.90
N PRO A 104 6.96 19.85 -12.63
CA PRO A 104 8.03 20.72 -12.16
C PRO A 104 7.76 21.31 -10.77
N GLY A 105 8.75 21.27 -9.88
CA GLY A 105 8.64 21.73 -8.48
C GLY A 105 8.12 20.68 -7.50
N CYS A 106 7.65 19.52 -7.98
CA CYS A 106 7.32 18.37 -7.14
C CYS A 106 8.54 17.46 -6.97
N CYS A 107 8.94 17.25 -5.72
CA CYS A 107 9.96 16.27 -5.35
C CYS A 107 9.30 15.08 -4.66
N ALA A 108 9.49 13.87 -5.19
CA ALA A 108 9.03 12.64 -4.55
C ALA A 108 9.71 12.47 -3.17
N LYS A 109 8.91 12.26 -2.13
CA LYS A 109 9.38 12.03 -0.75
C LYS A 109 9.23 10.58 -0.33
N THR A 110 8.10 9.98 -0.69
CA THR A 110 7.81 8.57 -0.42
C THR A 110 6.79 8.05 -1.42
N SER A 111 6.67 6.73 -1.49
CA SER A 111 5.70 6.07 -2.35
C SER A 111 5.15 4.81 -1.71
N ILE A 112 3.93 4.47 -2.08
CA ILE A 112 3.27 3.21 -1.73
C ILE A 112 2.69 2.56 -2.98
N LEU A 113 2.67 1.24 -2.99
CA LEU A 113 1.88 0.49 -3.95
C LEU A 113 0.50 0.24 -3.35
N SER A 114 -0.55 0.42 -4.16
CA SER A 114 -1.88 -0.04 -3.78
C SER A 114 -1.85 -1.54 -3.51
N PRO A 115 -2.78 -2.05 -2.70
CA PRO A 115 -3.06 -3.47 -2.70
C PRO A 115 -3.30 -3.99 -4.12
N GLY A 116 -2.82 -5.21 -4.39
CA GLY A 116 -2.78 -5.78 -5.74
C GLY A 116 -1.69 -5.23 -6.66
N GLY A 117 -1.02 -4.13 -6.30
CA GLY A 117 0.19 -3.63 -6.96
C GLY A 117 -0.02 -2.87 -8.28
N ARG A 118 -1.28 -2.59 -8.66
CA ARG A 118 -1.59 -1.88 -9.91
C ARG A 118 -1.26 -0.39 -9.86
N PHE A 119 -1.58 0.28 -8.76
CA PHE A 119 -1.39 1.72 -8.66
C PHE A 119 -0.16 2.05 -7.82
N LEU A 120 0.75 2.87 -8.35
CA LEU A 120 1.82 3.49 -7.58
C LEU A 120 1.37 4.88 -7.14
N ILE A 121 1.37 5.12 -5.84
CA ILE A 121 1.03 6.41 -5.26
C ILE A 121 2.32 7.06 -4.77
N VAL A 122 2.61 8.26 -5.25
CA VAL A 122 3.81 9.02 -4.91
C VAL A 122 3.41 10.29 -4.18
N PHE A 123 3.94 10.46 -2.96
CA PHE A 123 3.76 11.66 -2.15
C PHE A 123 4.93 12.61 -2.33
N THR A 124 4.63 13.90 -2.41
CA THR A 124 5.63 14.93 -2.71
C THR A 124 5.93 15.83 -1.52
N ASN A 125 6.96 16.67 -1.67
CA ASN A 125 7.27 17.78 -0.78
C ASN A 125 6.08 18.75 -0.56
N LEU A 126 5.12 18.84 -1.49
CA LEU A 126 3.94 19.71 -1.36
C LEU A 126 2.77 19.06 -0.61
N ILE A 127 2.99 17.87 -0.02
CA ILE A 127 1.95 17.04 0.60
C ILE A 127 0.81 16.73 -0.41
N GLN A 128 1.21 16.70 -1.68
CA GLN A 128 0.40 16.26 -2.81
C GLN A 128 0.65 14.77 -3.03
N ALA A 129 -0.33 14.07 -3.61
CA ALA A 129 -0.13 12.70 -4.05
C ALA A 129 -0.55 12.53 -5.52
N PHE A 130 0.31 11.85 -6.27
CA PHE A 130 0.07 11.43 -7.63
C PHE A 130 -0.10 9.91 -7.70
N CYS A 131 -1.05 9.46 -8.50
CA CYS A 131 -1.28 8.07 -8.83
C CYS A 131 -0.77 7.78 -10.24
N PHE A 132 -0.05 6.67 -10.40
CA PHE A 132 0.33 6.10 -11.68
C PHE A 132 -0.33 4.73 -11.83
N ASP A 133 -1.05 4.50 -12.93
CA ASP A 133 -1.53 3.17 -13.31
C ASP A 133 -0.39 2.40 -13.97
N LEU A 134 0.17 1.41 -13.27
CA LEU A 134 1.30 0.60 -13.75
C LEU A 134 0.89 -0.42 -14.81
N ASP A 135 -0.42 -0.69 -14.97
CA ASP A 135 -0.93 -1.52 -16.07
C ASP A 135 -1.13 -0.69 -17.36
N SER A 136 -1.01 0.65 -17.29
CA SER A 136 -1.02 1.51 -18.48
C SER A 136 0.27 1.38 -19.29
N ARG A 137 0.15 1.37 -20.62
CA ARG A 137 1.31 1.34 -21.53
C ARG A 137 2.21 2.58 -21.40
N SER A 138 1.65 3.71 -20.94
CA SER A 138 2.37 4.95 -20.68
C SER A 138 1.80 5.54 -19.39
N PRO A 139 2.33 5.13 -18.22
CA PRO A 139 1.86 5.64 -16.93
C PRO A 139 2.09 7.15 -16.86
N ARG A 140 1.02 7.90 -16.59
CA ARG A 140 1.06 9.35 -16.39
C ARG A 140 0.66 9.69 -14.96
N PRO A 141 1.23 10.74 -14.35
CA PRO A 141 0.83 11.18 -13.03
C PRO A 141 -0.59 11.73 -13.06
N ILE A 142 -1.46 11.21 -12.19
CA ILE A 142 -2.80 11.76 -11.93
C ILE A 142 -2.83 12.26 -10.49
N ALA A 143 -3.04 13.56 -10.29
CA ALA A 143 -3.14 14.11 -8.94
C ALA A 143 -4.42 13.58 -8.25
N ILE A 144 -4.25 12.83 -7.16
CA ILE A 144 -5.35 12.27 -6.37
C ILE A 144 -5.53 12.97 -5.02
N ILE A 145 -4.46 13.59 -4.50
CA ILE A 145 -4.50 14.50 -3.36
C ILE A 145 -3.92 15.83 -3.84
N PRO A 146 -4.66 16.95 -3.75
CA PRO A 146 -4.15 18.26 -4.15
C PRO A 146 -3.01 18.72 -3.23
N ALA A 147 -2.17 19.65 -3.71
CA ALA A 147 -1.13 20.25 -2.89
C ALA A 147 -1.77 20.93 -1.66
N GLN A 148 -1.27 20.60 -0.47
CA GLN A 148 -1.82 21.11 0.80
C GLN A 148 -1.03 22.30 1.35
N ILE A 149 0.16 22.51 0.82
CA ILE A 149 0.97 23.70 1.08
C ILE A 149 1.31 24.35 -0.26
N GLN A 150 1.22 25.67 -0.30
CA GLN A 150 1.73 26.45 -1.42
C GLN A 150 3.24 26.63 -1.22
N THR A 151 3.98 26.70 -2.32
CA THR A 151 5.44 26.91 -2.36
C THR A 151 5.86 27.90 -1.27
N MET A 152 6.82 27.51 -0.43
CA MET A 152 7.12 28.08 0.88
C MET A 152 7.69 29.51 0.86
N SER A 153 6.97 30.50 0.31
CA SER A 153 7.30 31.92 0.51
C SER A 153 6.87 32.44 1.88
N HIS A 154 5.99 31.73 2.61
CA HIS A 154 5.37 32.22 3.85
C HIS A 154 5.91 31.60 5.15
N TYR A 155 6.85 30.66 5.07
CA TYR A 155 7.44 30.00 6.26
C TYR A 155 8.80 30.55 6.67
N LEU A 156 9.33 31.57 5.98
CA LEU A 156 10.56 32.23 6.41
C LEU A 156 10.22 33.17 7.57
N PRO A 157 10.76 32.95 8.79
CA PRO A 157 10.91 34.05 9.73
C PRO A 157 11.69 35.16 9.02
N GLU A 158 11.26 36.42 9.15
CA GLU A 158 12.05 37.55 8.65
C GLU A 158 13.48 37.44 9.19
N GLY A 159 14.47 37.17 8.31
CA GLY A 159 15.89 37.13 8.65
C GLY A 159 16.61 35.79 8.52
N THR A 160 16.00 34.71 8.01
CA THR A 160 16.75 33.48 7.67
C THR A 160 17.15 33.46 6.20
N ASP A 161 18.46 33.45 5.91
CA ASP A 161 19.08 33.30 4.58
C ASP A 161 18.88 31.90 3.96
N GLN A 162 17.81 31.18 4.31
CA GLN A 162 17.53 29.85 3.76
C GLN A 162 16.78 29.98 2.44
N THR A 163 17.28 29.30 1.42
CA THR A 163 16.66 29.28 0.09
C THR A 163 15.42 28.38 0.08
N SER A 164 14.44 28.63 -0.80
CA SER A 164 13.23 27.80 -0.90
C SER A 164 13.51 26.32 -1.15
N ASP A 165 14.65 26.02 -1.77
CA ASP A 165 15.09 24.66 -2.07
C ASP A 165 15.56 23.92 -0.81
N GLU A 166 16.20 24.59 0.13
CA GLU A 166 16.63 23.99 1.40
C GLU A 166 15.42 23.57 2.26
N LEU A 167 14.36 24.39 2.30
CA LEU A 167 13.13 24.10 3.05
C LEU A 167 12.31 22.96 2.41
N ALA A 168 12.27 22.87 1.08
CA ALA A 168 11.62 21.76 0.37
C ALA A 168 12.28 20.41 0.70
N HIS A 169 13.58 20.40 1.06
CA HIS A 169 14.27 19.20 1.56
C HIS A 169 13.89 18.85 3.01
N GLU A 170 13.42 19.80 3.82
CA GLU A 170 13.09 19.57 5.23
C GLU A 170 11.74 18.90 5.46
N ILE A 171 10.80 19.02 4.52
CA ILE A 171 9.51 18.32 4.65
C ILE A 171 9.75 16.83 4.54
N GLN A 172 9.50 16.12 5.63
CA GLN A 172 9.50 14.68 5.69
C GLN A 172 8.07 14.20 5.54
N VAL A 173 7.84 13.26 4.63
CA VAL A 173 6.54 12.61 4.43
C VAL A 173 6.75 11.11 4.60
N GLU A 174 6.06 10.52 5.55
CA GLU A 174 6.03 9.08 5.75
C GLU A 174 4.62 8.55 5.54
N VAL A 175 4.51 7.34 4.99
CA VAL A 175 3.22 6.71 4.72
C VAL A 175 3.23 5.29 5.25
N SER A 176 2.14 4.90 5.91
CA SER A 176 1.95 3.55 6.45
C SER A 176 1.78 2.51 5.34
N ALA A 177 1.88 1.23 5.70
CA ALA A 177 1.33 0.18 4.87
C ALA A 177 -0.20 0.39 4.71
N PRO A 178 -0.78 0.07 3.53
CA PRO A 178 -2.22 0.11 3.32
C PRO A 178 -2.99 -0.85 4.25
N ASP A 179 -4.07 -0.37 4.85
CA ASP A 179 -5.10 -1.17 5.55
C ASP A 179 -6.30 -1.35 4.62
N ILE A 180 -6.66 -2.58 4.28
CA ILE A 180 -7.68 -2.85 3.26
C ILE A 180 -9.06 -2.93 3.89
N ASP A 181 -10.03 -2.31 3.23
CA ASP A 181 -11.42 -2.56 3.54
C ASP A 181 -11.91 -3.82 2.79
N SER A 182 -11.83 -4.96 3.45
CA SER A 182 -12.27 -6.24 2.89
C SER A 182 -13.79 -6.34 2.70
N THR A 183 -14.56 -5.33 3.09
CA THR A 183 -16.02 -5.29 2.93
C THR A 183 -16.48 -4.49 1.72
N ALA A 184 -15.57 -3.76 1.07
CA ALA A 184 -15.87 -3.00 -0.13
C ALA A 184 -15.97 -3.91 -1.36
N GLU A 185 -16.91 -3.64 -2.27
CA GLU A 185 -17.04 -4.36 -3.55
C GLU A 185 -15.90 -4.05 -4.53
N ASN A 186 -15.24 -2.91 -4.35
CA ASN A 186 -14.15 -2.42 -5.17
C ASN A 186 -12.90 -2.22 -4.30
N LEU A 187 -11.72 -2.10 -4.93
CA LEU A 187 -10.47 -1.86 -4.22
C LEU A 187 -10.62 -0.59 -3.36
N SER A 188 -10.58 -0.80 -2.04
CA SER A 188 -10.77 0.23 -1.04
C SER A 188 -9.75 0.01 0.07
N PHE A 189 -8.92 1.01 0.33
CA PHE A 189 -7.90 0.90 1.36
C PHE A 189 -7.59 2.24 1.98
N ARG A 190 -6.98 2.19 3.16
CA ARG A 190 -6.62 3.35 3.94
C ARG A 190 -5.12 3.42 4.10
N ALA A 191 -4.57 4.63 4.12
CA ALA A 191 -3.19 4.85 4.51
C ALA A 191 -3.09 6.06 5.44
N VAL A 192 -2.10 6.01 6.33
CA VAL A 192 -1.77 7.13 7.19
C VAL A 192 -0.59 7.86 6.59
N VAL A 193 -0.73 9.16 6.41
CA VAL A 193 0.31 10.06 5.93
C VAL A 193 0.72 10.94 7.10
N THR A 194 1.98 10.88 7.50
CA THR A 194 2.56 11.84 8.45
C THR A 194 3.48 12.79 7.70
N TYR A 195 3.39 14.07 8.02
CA TYR A 195 4.31 15.05 7.47
C TYR A 195 4.66 16.13 8.48
N GLY A 196 5.87 16.67 8.37
CA GLY A 196 6.35 17.74 9.23
C GLY A 196 7.61 18.38 8.64
N ALA A 197 7.88 19.60 9.07
CA ALA A 197 9.14 20.29 8.84
C ALA A 197 9.94 20.32 10.15
N ARG A 198 11.26 20.50 10.05
CA ARG A 198 12.08 20.69 11.26
C ARG A 198 11.52 21.87 12.06
N TYR A 199 11.43 21.70 13.38
CA TYR A 199 10.93 22.72 14.33
C TYR A 199 9.44 23.06 14.25
N HIS A 200 8.65 22.35 13.44
CA HIS A 200 7.19 22.50 13.39
C HIS A 200 6.49 21.21 13.80
N ASP A 201 5.31 21.36 14.39
CA ASP A 201 4.47 20.21 14.73
C ASP A 201 4.11 19.43 13.46
N SER A 202 4.46 18.14 13.48
CA SER A 202 4.06 17.20 12.46
C SER A 202 2.55 17.02 12.49
N THR A 203 1.97 16.88 11.31
CA THR A 203 0.57 16.51 11.10
C THR A 203 0.49 15.05 10.71
N ALA A 204 -0.53 14.37 11.19
CA ALA A 204 -0.92 13.05 10.74
C ALA A 204 -2.29 13.14 10.05
N GLN A 205 -2.46 12.40 8.95
CA GLN A 205 -3.68 12.32 8.17
C GLN A 205 -4.03 10.88 7.88
N VAL A 206 -5.31 10.53 7.98
CA VAL A 206 -5.83 9.25 7.48
C VAL A 206 -6.54 9.52 6.17
N TRP A 207 -6.13 8.81 5.12
CA TRP A 207 -6.70 8.89 3.79
C TRP A 207 -7.36 7.57 3.42
N GLN A 208 -8.55 7.66 2.84
CA GLN A 208 -9.24 6.58 2.15
C GLN A 208 -8.93 6.67 0.66
N PHE A 209 -8.62 5.55 0.04
CA PHE A 209 -8.37 5.41 -1.38
C PHE A 209 -9.35 4.39 -1.93
N ASP A 210 -10.14 4.81 -2.92
CA ASP A 210 -11.17 3.99 -3.53
C ASP A 210 -10.96 3.95 -5.05
N SER A 211 -11.01 2.75 -5.61
CA SER A 211 -11.00 2.58 -7.06
C SER A 211 -12.35 2.97 -7.63
N VAL A 212 -12.34 3.85 -8.61
CA VAL A 212 -13.54 4.25 -9.36
C VAL A 212 -13.41 3.69 -10.77
N PHE A 213 -14.43 2.93 -11.18
CA PHE A 213 -14.53 2.42 -12.54
C PHE A 213 -15.43 3.34 -13.37
N ASP A 214 -14.92 3.79 -14.51
CA ASP A 214 -15.69 4.55 -15.48
C ASP A 214 -16.22 3.58 -16.56
N ASP A 215 -17.52 3.28 -16.49
CA ASP A 215 -18.21 2.40 -17.44
C ASP A 215 -18.14 2.91 -18.89
N ALA A 216 -18.01 4.22 -19.10
CA ALA A 216 -17.98 4.80 -20.44
C ALA A 216 -16.62 4.59 -21.14
N THR A 217 -15.53 4.65 -20.37
CA THR A 217 -14.17 4.47 -20.90
C THR A 217 -13.61 3.07 -20.64
N GLY A 218 -14.25 2.29 -19.78
CA GLY A 218 -13.76 0.98 -19.31
C GLY A 218 -12.48 1.11 -18.48
N GLN A 219 -12.16 2.30 -17.97
CA GLN A 219 -10.94 2.57 -17.23
C GLN A 219 -11.20 2.63 -15.73
N SER A 220 -10.28 2.08 -14.95
CA SER A 220 -10.28 2.23 -13.49
C SER A 220 -9.28 3.29 -13.08
N SER A 221 -9.72 4.20 -12.22
CA SER A 221 -8.91 5.23 -11.60
C SER A 221 -8.88 5.02 -10.07
N LEU A 222 -8.02 5.76 -9.39
CA LEU A 222 -8.02 5.82 -7.93
C LEU A 222 -8.42 7.23 -7.50
N THR A 223 -9.31 7.32 -6.51
CA THR A 223 -9.66 8.59 -5.86
C THR A 223 -9.19 8.55 -4.41
N ALA A 224 -8.99 9.72 -3.79
CA ALA A 224 -8.58 9.81 -2.40
C ALA A 224 -9.47 10.79 -1.63
N PHE A 225 -9.85 10.41 -0.42
CA PHE A 225 -10.64 11.21 0.50
C PHE A 225 -10.00 11.27 1.88
N ARG A 226 -9.91 12.46 2.47
CA ARG A 226 -9.31 12.63 3.79
C ARG A 226 -10.34 12.32 4.88
N LEU A 227 -10.10 11.27 5.65
CA LEU A 227 -10.94 10.86 6.77
C LEU A 227 -10.64 11.66 8.04
N LEU A 228 -9.37 11.96 8.30
CA LEU A 228 -8.92 12.63 9.51
C LEU A 228 -7.65 13.43 9.25
N SER A 229 -7.46 14.54 9.99
CA SER A 229 -6.23 15.33 10.03
C SER A 229 -6.05 15.91 11.42
N TRP A 230 -4.86 15.75 12.02
CA TRP A 230 -4.55 16.31 13.34
C TRP A 230 -3.05 16.54 13.52
N ALA A 231 -2.69 17.50 14.37
CA ALA A 231 -1.31 17.81 14.74
C ALA A 231 -1.10 17.49 16.24
N PRO A 232 -0.48 16.35 16.59
CA PRO A 232 -0.39 15.91 17.98
C PRO A 232 0.69 16.63 18.81
N GLY A 233 1.32 17.70 18.30
CA GLY A 233 2.30 18.48 19.05
C GLY A 233 3.71 17.86 19.13
N TYR A 234 4.11 17.11 18.09
CA TYR A 234 5.44 16.50 18.01
C TYR A 234 6.15 16.95 16.75
N GLY A 235 7.42 17.33 16.86
CA GLY A 235 8.23 17.78 15.72
C GLY A 235 8.40 16.73 14.62
N PHE A 236 8.31 15.45 14.96
CA PHE A 236 8.42 14.37 13.99
C PHE A 236 7.56 13.15 14.37
N LEU A 237 6.88 12.57 13.38
CA LEU A 237 5.98 11.42 13.54
C LEU A 237 6.20 10.38 12.46
N ARG A 238 6.34 9.12 12.88
CA ARG A 238 6.37 7.95 12.01
C ARG A 238 5.14 7.10 12.20
N CYS A 239 4.51 6.64 11.12
CA CYS A 239 3.51 5.60 11.24
C CYS A 239 4.18 4.23 11.32
N ARG A 240 3.99 3.51 12.44
CA ARG A 240 4.58 2.17 12.65
C ARG A 240 3.63 1.03 12.36
N SER A 241 2.34 1.22 12.66
CA SER A 241 1.32 0.21 12.39
C SER A 241 -0.02 0.86 12.17
N PHE A 242 -0.78 0.34 11.22
CA PHE A 242 -2.13 0.76 10.92
C PHE A 242 -2.93 -0.47 10.53
N LEU A 243 -3.96 -0.80 11.30
CA LEU A 243 -4.77 -2.00 11.10
C LEU A 243 -6.18 -1.79 11.65
N GLY A 244 -7.17 -1.91 10.77
CA GLY A 244 -8.57 -1.70 11.11
C GLY A 244 -8.79 -0.32 11.73
N ASN A 245 -9.25 -0.28 12.99
CA ASN A 245 -9.48 0.97 13.70
C ASN A 245 -8.28 1.46 14.53
N LYS A 246 -7.19 0.68 14.63
CA LYS A 246 -6.02 1.02 15.47
C LYS A 246 -4.90 1.62 14.64
N LEU A 247 -4.29 2.67 15.16
CA LEU A 247 -3.13 3.35 14.59
C LEU A 247 -2.05 3.47 15.66
N VAL A 248 -0.80 3.17 15.30
CA VAL A 248 0.38 3.37 16.15
C VAL A 248 1.32 4.34 15.46
N LEU A 249 1.47 5.52 16.06
CA LEU A 249 2.48 6.51 15.67
C LEU A 249 3.64 6.47 16.63
N GLU A 250 4.84 6.69 16.13
CA GLU A 250 6.05 6.90 16.90
C GLU A 250 6.49 8.36 16.75
N ALA A 251 6.67 9.05 17.86
CA ALA A 251 7.38 10.31 17.95
C ALA A 251 8.77 10.03 18.55
N PRO A 252 9.83 9.91 17.73
CA PRO A 252 11.17 9.77 18.27
C PRO A 252 11.57 11.09 18.93
N TYR A 253 12.24 11.00 20.08
CA TYR A 253 12.81 12.19 20.71
C TYR A 253 14.04 12.63 19.91
N MET A 254 13.85 13.70 19.13
CA MET A 254 14.93 14.31 18.32
C MET A 254 15.73 15.35 19.11
N ASP A 255 15.30 15.72 20.33
CA ASP A 255 16.00 16.67 21.20
C ASP A 255 16.49 16.03 22.49
N VAL A 256 17.82 16.08 22.66
CA VAL A 256 18.56 15.59 23.83
C VAL A 256 18.37 16.60 24.97
N GLY A 257 17.25 16.50 25.69
CA GLY A 257 17.16 17.10 27.03
C GLY A 257 18.14 16.41 27.99
N PRO A 258 18.75 17.14 28.96
CA PRO A 258 19.68 16.54 29.90
C PRO A 258 18.97 15.44 30.72
N GLY A 259 19.42 14.19 30.56
CA GLY A 259 18.94 13.03 31.33
C GLY A 259 18.10 12.00 30.56
N LEU A 260 17.77 12.22 29.29
CA LEU A 260 17.13 11.19 28.46
C LEU A 260 18.16 10.50 27.54
N PRO A 261 18.22 9.15 27.54
CA PRO A 261 19.13 8.43 26.68
C PRO A 261 18.75 8.59 25.20
N SER A 262 19.78 8.71 24.34
CA SER A 262 19.64 8.70 22.89
C SER A 262 18.84 7.48 22.43
N GLY A 263 17.88 7.67 21.52
CA GLY A 263 17.04 6.60 20.96
C GLY A 263 15.70 6.36 21.66
N ALA A 264 15.33 7.17 22.65
CA ALA A 264 13.99 7.11 23.24
C ALA A 264 12.90 7.53 22.24
N SER A 265 11.79 6.81 22.25
CA SER A 265 10.63 7.08 21.39
C SER A 265 9.34 7.03 22.19
N LYS A 266 8.43 7.96 21.90
CA LYS A 266 7.06 7.94 22.40
C LYS A 266 6.16 7.27 21.36
N PHE A 267 5.41 6.27 21.77
CA PHE A 267 4.44 5.61 20.92
C PHE A 267 3.04 6.02 21.32
N LEU A 268 2.26 6.44 20.33
CA LEU A 268 0.91 6.94 20.48
C LEU A 268 -0.02 5.94 19.79
N ILE A 269 -0.91 5.33 20.57
CA ILE A 269 -1.89 4.38 20.06
C ILE A 269 -3.24 5.09 20.00
N PHE A 270 -3.85 5.09 18.82
CA PHE A 270 -5.12 5.76 18.55
C PHE A 270 -6.16 4.77 18.06
N ASN A 271 -7.43 5.06 18.37
CA ASN A 271 -8.54 4.60 17.55
C ASN A 271 -8.95 5.75 16.65
N TRP A 272 -8.50 5.71 15.40
CA TRP A 272 -8.65 6.84 14.50
C TRP A 272 -10.12 7.11 14.13
N ARG A 273 -11.00 6.10 14.19
CA ARG A 273 -12.45 6.28 13.97
C ARG A 273 -13.12 7.07 15.10
N LYS A 274 -12.59 7.02 16.31
CA LYS A 274 -13.10 7.83 17.43
C LYS A 274 -12.53 9.26 17.40
N ALA A 275 -11.37 9.45 16.78
CA ALA A 275 -10.73 10.75 16.71
C ALA A 275 -11.45 11.75 15.78
N SER A 276 -12.33 11.30 14.88
CA SER A 276 -13.18 12.18 14.09
C SER A 276 -14.27 12.90 14.90
N GLU A 277 -14.56 12.44 16.12
CA GLU A 277 -15.66 12.96 16.94
C GLU A 277 -15.19 13.99 17.98
N ASN A 278 -13.97 13.87 18.54
CA ASN A 278 -13.38 14.87 19.44
C ASN A 278 -11.84 14.78 19.50
N PRO A 279 -11.07 15.73 18.92
CA PRO A 279 -9.60 15.65 18.82
C PRO A 279 -8.83 15.78 20.15
N SER A 280 -9.43 16.37 21.19
CA SER A 280 -8.75 16.71 22.45
C SER A 280 -8.60 15.56 23.45
N ASP A 281 -9.26 14.42 23.23
CA ASP A 281 -9.29 13.29 24.18
C ASP A 281 -8.35 12.12 23.83
N PHE A 282 -7.40 12.29 22.89
CA PHE A 282 -6.64 11.15 22.34
C PHE A 282 -5.12 11.41 22.31
N PRO A 283 -4.29 10.45 22.78
CA PRO A 283 -4.30 9.02 22.40
C PRO A 283 -5.01 8.06 23.38
N LEU A 284 -5.48 6.91 22.87
CA LEU A 284 -6.01 5.81 23.72
C LEU A 284 -4.99 5.36 24.77
N ARG A 285 -3.73 5.28 24.35
CA ARG A 285 -2.58 4.94 25.18
C ARG A 285 -1.35 5.66 24.65
N THR A 286 -0.52 6.11 25.59
CA THR A 286 0.83 6.57 25.32
C THR A 286 1.78 5.57 25.96
N LEU A 287 2.75 5.09 25.19
CA LEU A 287 3.82 4.24 25.68
C LEU A 287 5.14 4.97 25.49
N PHE A 288 6.03 4.83 26.45
CA PHE A 288 7.38 5.35 26.38
C PHE A 288 8.33 4.16 26.42
N THR A 289 9.25 4.08 25.48
CA THR A 289 10.21 2.98 25.42
C THR A 289 11.54 3.46 24.90
N TYR A 290 12.58 2.75 25.32
CA TYR A 290 13.97 2.99 24.98
C TYR A 290 14.46 2.11 23.82
N THR A 291 13.70 1.09 23.42
CA THR A 291 14.07 0.17 22.31
C THR A 291 12.86 -0.35 21.54
N SER A 292 13.02 -0.59 20.24
CA SER A 292 11.98 -1.20 19.39
C SER A 292 11.56 -2.62 19.82
N VAL A 293 12.37 -3.29 20.64
CA VAL A 293 12.15 -4.66 21.14
C VAL A 293 11.05 -4.71 22.21
N GLU A 294 10.98 -3.72 23.11
CA GLU A 294 9.93 -3.61 24.12
C GLU A 294 8.56 -3.36 23.49
N LEU A 295 8.52 -2.70 22.32
CA LEU A 295 7.30 -2.41 21.59
C LEU A 295 6.56 -3.68 21.14
N VAL A 296 7.28 -4.69 20.67
CA VAL A 296 6.68 -5.96 20.21
C VAL A 296 6.03 -6.71 21.38
N GLN A 297 6.62 -6.61 22.57
CA GLN A 297 6.04 -7.19 23.79
C GLN A 297 4.81 -6.41 24.25
N LEU A 298 4.85 -5.07 24.18
CA LEU A 298 3.73 -4.20 24.56
C LEU A 298 2.53 -4.32 23.60
N LEU A 299 2.76 -4.48 22.30
CA LEU A 299 1.70 -4.63 21.31
C LEU A 299 0.99 -6.00 21.41
N LYS A 300 1.69 -7.07 21.83
CA LYS A 300 1.09 -8.38 22.13
C LYS A 300 0.13 -8.37 23.34
N VAL A 301 0.30 -7.41 24.25
CA VAL A 301 -0.59 -7.23 25.41
C VAL A 301 -1.79 -6.33 25.07
N ALA A 302 -1.76 -5.63 23.92
CA ALA A 302 -2.78 -4.69 23.48
C ALA A 302 -3.67 -5.22 22.33
N SER A 303 -3.36 -6.40 21.80
CA SER A 303 -4.21 -7.22 20.91
C SER A 303 -5.16 -8.07 21.74
#